data_AF-A0A7V2UDC0-F1
#
_entry.id   AF-A0A7V2UDC0-F1
#
_cell.length_a   1.000
_cell.length_b   1.000
_cell.length_c   1.000
_cell.angle_alpha   90.00
_cell.angle_beta   90.00
_cell.angle_gamma   90.00
#
_symmetry.space_group_name_H-M   'P 1'
#
loop_
_entity.id
_entity.type
_entity.pdbx_description
1 polymer ?
#
loop_
_entity_poly.entity_id
_entity_poly.type
_entity_poly.pdbx_seq_one_letter_code
_entity_poly.pdbx_strand_id
1 'polypeptide(L)'
;MNAFYRHSPAARGAFTLVELLVSVSLTALLMWGILNLYSSATRFSATVFTETELVGGARAVLDRMCQELGSMTPLDVGYLKITRDTVGADSSADSIQFVAPVGDNGALADVLYELRLDNGRYMLYRGIKTPATINGPAPPDRNAYAASPMGVAVDSMRILYIDDDTTDGTPVAPAAAYREWRDANLADGQVPRLPRSIIIELRLADAKGSVLLTITCGTYLGGSGI
;
A
#
# COMPACT_ATOMS: atom_id res chain seq x y z
N MET A 1 -84.04 47.14 -34.20
CA MET A 1 -83.68 47.05 -32.76
C MET A 1 -84.02 45.63 -32.33
N ASN A 2 -83.15 44.71 -31.92
CA ASN A 2 -81.84 44.81 -31.30
C ASN A 2 -80.91 43.68 -31.77
N ALA A 3 -79.62 43.95 -31.64
CA ALA A 3 -78.50 43.16 -32.09
C ALA A 3 -78.34 41.82 -31.34
N PHE A 4 -77.95 40.80 -32.10
CA PHE A 4 -77.23 39.64 -31.60
C PHE A 4 -75.90 40.10 -30.97
N TYR A 5 -75.71 39.86 -29.67
CA TYR A 5 -74.38 39.76 -29.07
C TYR A 5 -74.26 38.39 -28.41
N ARG A 6 -73.82 37.40 -29.18
CA ARG A 6 -73.23 36.17 -28.62
C ARG A 6 -71.82 36.54 -28.16
N HIS A 7 -71.59 36.51 -26.85
CA HIS A 7 -70.24 36.38 -26.33
C HIS A 7 -69.65 35.04 -26.79
N SER A 8 -68.59 35.11 -27.58
CA SER A 8 -67.48 34.17 -27.56
C SER A 8 -66.26 34.99 -27.09
N PRO A 9 -65.32 34.44 -26.31
CA PRO A 9 -64.73 33.13 -26.55
C PRO A 9 -64.61 32.24 -25.31
N ALA A 10 -64.88 30.96 -25.49
CA ALA A 10 -64.17 29.94 -24.72
C ALA A 10 -62.71 29.94 -25.19
N ALA A 11 -61.88 30.81 -24.61
CA ALA A 11 -60.43 30.67 -24.66
C ALA A 11 -60.06 29.46 -23.78
N ARG A 12 -60.18 28.25 -24.33
CA ARG A 12 -59.70 27.02 -23.69
C ARG A 12 -58.98 26.15 -24.70
N GLY A 13 -57.65 26.23 -24.64
CA GLY A 13 -56.77 25.07 -24.68
C GLY A 13 -56.76 24.26 -25.96
N ALA A 14 -56.09 24.77 -26.99
CA ALA A 14 -55.51 23.93 -28.03
C ALA A 14 -54.00 24.10 -27.96
N PHE A 15 -53.35 23.26 -27.13
CA PHE A 15 -51.90 23.08 -27.21
C PHE A 15 -51.58 22.57 -28.61
N THR A 16 -50.65 23.23 -29.31
CA THR A 16 -50.35 22.86 -30.69
C THR A 16 -49.53 21.57 -30.71
N LEU A 17 -49.75 20.70 -31.70
CA LEU A 17 -49.05 19.40 -31.84
C LEU A 17 -47.52 19.58 -31.84
N VAL A 18 -47.05 20.73 -32.33
CA VAL A 18 -45.65 21.15 -32.33
C VAL A 18 -45.10 21.34 -30.91
N GLU A 19 -45.83 22.01 -30.00
CA GLU A 19 -45.40 22.17 -28.60
C GLU A 19 -45.30 20.82 -27.88
N LEU A 20 -46.21 19.89 -28.18
CA LEU A 20 -46.16 18.53 -27.63
C LEU A 20 -44.92 17.78 -28.12
N LEU A 21 -44.58 17.89 -29.41
CA LEU A 21 -43.39 17.23 -29.98
C LEU A 21 -42.09 17.81 -29.42
N VAL A 22 -42.02 19.12 -29.22
CA VAL A 22 -40.87 19.79 -28.61
C VAL A 22 -40.70 19.37 -27.14
N SER A 23 -41.78 19.34 -26.36
CA SER A 23 -41.71 18.93 -24.94
C SER A 23 -41.25 17.48 -24.74
N VAL A 24 -41.72 16.55 -25.59
CA VAL A 24 -41.29 15.14 -25.59
C VAL A 24 -39.83 15.01 -26.00
N SER A 25 -39.40 15.76 -27.01
CA SER A 25 -38.00 15.75 -27.47
C SER A 25 -37.04 16.28 -26.39
N LEU A 26 -37.44 17.36 -25.70
CA LEU A 26 -36.66 17.96 -24.63
C LEU A 26 -36.57 17.03 -23.41
N THR A 27 -37.67 16.39 -23.03
CA THR A 27 -37.68 15.42 -21.92
C THR A 27 -36.86 14.17 -22.24
N ALA A 28 -36.89 13.69 -23.48
CA ALA A 28 -36.04 12.58 -23.92
C ALA A 28 -34.55 12.95 -23.85
N LEU A 29 -34.16 14.14 -24.32
CA LEU A 29 -32.79 14.66 -24.22
C LEU A 29 -32.33 14.80 -22.76
N LEU A 30 -33.21 15.32 -21.89
CA LEU A 30 -32.92 15.46 -20.47
C LEU A 30 -32.74 14.10 -19.79
N MET A 31 -33.63 13.12 -20.05
CA MET A 31 -33.47 11.77 -19.52
C MET A 31 -32.18 11.12 -20.00
N TRP A 32 -31.83 11.28 -21.28
CA TRP A 32 -30.58 10.75 -21.83
C TRP A 32 -29.34 11.40 -21.19
N GLY A 33 -29.36 12.72 -21.01
CA GLY A 33 -28.29 13.44 -20.31
C GLY A 33 -28.11 13.00 -18.86
N ILE A 34 -29.22 12.86 -18.12
CA ILE A 34 -29.21 12.42 -16.72
C ILE A 34 -28.70 10.97 -16.59
N LEU A 35 -29.08 10.07 -17.50
CA LEU A 35 -28.60 8.68 -17.52
C LEU A 35 -27.08 8.60 -17.72
N ASN A 36 -26.54 9.39 -18.64
CA ASN A 36 -25.10 9.45 -18.86
C ASN A 36 -24.35 10.02 -17.65
N LEU A 37 -24.86 11.10 -17.07
CA LEU A 37 -24.29 11.68 -15.84
C LEU A 37 -24.32 10.69 -14.68
N TYR A 38 -25.43 9.99 -14.49
CA TYR A 38 -25.58 8.98 -13.45
C TYR A 38 -24.62 7.80 -13.65
N SER A 39 -24.49 7.29 -14.89
CA SER A 39 -23.52 6.23 -15.19
C SER A 39 -22.08 6.69 -14.98
N SER A 40 -21.75 7.95 -15.26
CA SER A 40 -20.42 8.49 -15.02
C SER A 40 -20.15 8.66 -13.53
N ALA A 41 -21.09 9.21 -12.78
CA ALA A 41 -20.97 9.44 -11.34
C ALA A 41 -20.86 8.13 -10.55
N THR A 42 -21.63 7.11 -10.92
CA THR A 42 -21.56 5.78 -10.29
C THR A 42 -20.21 5.09 -10.52
N ARG A 43 -19.69 5.15 -11.76
CA ARG A 43 -18.35 4.61 -12.07
C ARG A 43 -17.24 5.35 -11.34
N PHE A 44 -17.34 6.67 -11.27
CA PHE A 44 -16.38 7.51 -10.54
C PHE A 44 -16.40 7.24 -9.04
N SER A 45 -17.59 7.12 -8.45
CA SER A 45 -17.76 6.81 -7.03
C SER A 45 -17.14 5.45 -6.69
N ALA A 46 -17.44 4.41 -7.47
CA ALA A 46 -16.89 3.07 -7.27
C ALA A 46 -15.35 3.05 -7.33
N THR A 47 -14.73 3.80 -8.25
CA THR A 47 -13.26 3.90 -8.34
C THR A 47 -12.62 4.57 -7.14
N VAL A 48 -13.21 5.66 -6.67
CA VAL A 48 -12.64 6.41 -5.55
C VAL A 48 -12.71 5.57 -4.27
N PHE A 49 -13.79 4.82 -4.07
CA PHE A 49 -13.90 3.91 -2.92
C PHE A 49 -12.84 2.81 -2.96
N THR A 50 -12.65 2.14 -4.10
CA THR A 50 -11.65 1.06 -4.21
C THR A 50 -10.23 1.58 -4.02
N GLU A 51 -9.91 2.75 -4.58
CA GLU A 51 -8.59 3.37 -4.42
C GLU A 51 -8.35 3.78 -2.96
N THR A 52 -9.36 4.34 -2.30
CA THR A 52 -9.26 4.76 -0.89
C THR A 52 -9.08 3.56 0.04
N GLU A 53 -9.80 2.46 -0.18
CA GLU A 53 -9.63 1.24 0.62
C GLU A 53 -8.25 0.62 0.42
N LEU A 54 -7.78 0.57 -0.83
CA LEU A 54 -6.50 -0.02 -1.17
C LEU A 54 -5.32 0.79 -0.59
N VAL A 55 -5.37 2.12 -0.70
CA VAL A 55 -4.37 3.01 -0.09
C VAL A 55 -4.47 3.00 1.44
N GLY A 56 -5.69 2.98 1.99
CA GLY A 56 -5.92 2.92 3.44
C GLY A 56 -5.37 1.65 4.07
N GLY A 57 -5.64 0.49 3.45
CA GLY A 57 -5.11 -0.80 3.88
C GLY A 57 -3.58 -0.84 3.79
N ALA A 58 -3.01 -0.40 2.66
CA ALA A 58 -1.56 -0.36 2.47
C ALA A 58 -0.86 0.54 3.49
N ARG A 59 -1.46 1.70 3.81
CA ARG A 59 -0.91 2.62 4.82
C ARG A 59 -0.87 1.97 6.21
N ALA A 60 -1.96 1.32 6.64
CA ALA A 60 -1.99 0.64 7.93
C ALA A 60 -0.91 -0.45 8.04
N VAL A 61 -0.65 -1.16 6.93
CA VAL A 61 0.41 -2.16 6.86
C VAL A 61 1.81 -1.54 6.94
N LEU A 62 2.06 -0.44 6.22
CA LEU A 62 3.32 0.29 6.28
C LEU A 62 3.59 0.88 7.68
N ASP A 63 2.56 1.45 8.32
CA ASP A 63 2.67 1.99 9.68
C ASP A 63 3.05 0.89 10.67
N ARG A 64 2.41 -0.28 10.57
CA ARG A 64 2.78 -1.46 11.37
C ARG A 64 4.21 -1.91 11.10
N MET A 65 4.62 -1.99 9.84
CA MET A 65 5.97 -2.38 9.47
C MET A 65 7.01 -1.41 10.03
N CYS A 66 6.75 -0.10 9.97
CA CYS A 66 7.63 0.89 10.60
C CYS A 66 7.63 0.81 12.13
N GLN A 67 6.50 0.52 12.77
CA GLN A 67 6.46 0.32 14.21
C GLN A 67 7.32 -0.88 14.63
N GLU A 68 7.23 -2.00 13.91
CA GLU A 68 8.01 -3.20 14.18
C GLU A 68 9.50 -3.00 13.86
N LEU A 69 9.84 -2.26 12.81
CA LEU A 69 11.22 -1.88 12.51
C LEU A 69 11.79 -0.90 13.54
N GLY A 70 10.96 0.00 14.08
CA GLY A 70 11.35 0.93 15.15
C GLY A 70 11.56 0.25 16.50
N SER A 71 10.93 -0.91 16.73
CA SER A 71 11.14 -1.75 17.92
C SER A 71 12.17 -2.87 17.71
N MET A 72 12.85 -2.89 16.57
CA MET A 72 13.86 -3.90 16.27
C MET A 72 14.94 -3.94 17.35
N THR A 73 15.28 -5.15 17.78
CA THR A 73 16.27 -5.39 18.84
C THR A 73 17.55 -5.95 18.22
N PRO A 74 18.72 -5.34 18.45
CA PRO A 74 19.98 -5.93 18.03
C PRO A 74 20.24 -7.20 18.85
N LEU A 75 20.59 -8.28 18.15
CA LEU A 75 21.03 -9.54 18.75
C LEU A 75 22.44 -9.88 18.26
N ASP A 76 23.19 -10.61 19.08
CA ASP A 76 24.58 -11.00 18.83
C ASP A 76 24.76 -11.91 17.58
N VAL A 77 23.69 -12.51 17.06
CA VAL A 77 23.75 -13.56 16.02
C VAL A 77 23.29 -13.08 14.62
N GLY A 78 23.24 -11.76 14.40
CA GLY A 78 22.68 -11.13 13.20
C GLY A 78 21.23 -10.75 13.41
N TYR A 79 20.82 -9.57 12.94
CA TYR A 79 19.59 -8.92 13.41
C TYR A 79 18.74 -8.26 12.30
N LEU A 80 19.33 -7.95 11.14
CA LEU A 80 18.63 -7.36 9.99
C LEU A 80 19.15 -7.95 8.69
N LYS A 81 18.24 -8.41 7.84
CA LYS A 81 18.54 -8.93 6.51
C LYS A 81 17.56 -8.30 5.52
N ILE A 82 18.10 -7.79 4.42
CA ILE A 82 17.31 -7.35 3.26
C ILE A 82 17.73 -8.24 2.10
N THR A 83 16.78 -8.97 1.52
CA THR A 83 17.00 -9.80 0.34
C THR A 83 16.34 -9.13 -0.85
N ARG A 84 17.09 -8.97 -1.93
CA ARG A 84 16.60 -8.42 -3.19
C ARG A 84 16.22 -9.54 -4.12
N ASP A 85 14.95 -9.55 -4.53
CA ASP A 85 14.42 -10.50 -5.52
C ASP A 85 13.95 -9.69 -6.73
N THR A 86 14.63 -9.82 -7.86
CA THR A 86 14.27 -9.10 -9.09
C THR A 86 13.21 -9.90 -9.85
N VAL A 87 11.98 -9.40 -9.86
CA VAL A 87 10.86 -9.98 -10.61
C VAL A 87 10.73 -9.21 -11.92
N GLY A 88 11.66 -9.41 -12.86
CA GLY A 88 11.70 -8.66 -14.13
C GLY A 88 12.65 -7.45 -14.10
N ALA A 89 12.62 -6.63 -15.16
CA ALA A 89 13.58 -5.55 -15.36
C ALA A 89 13.38 -4.34 -14.43
N ASP A 90 12.13 -4.01 -14.09
CA ASP A 90 11.76 -2.80 -13.34
C ASP A 90 10.98 -3.07 -12.04
N SER A 91 10.83 -4.33 -11.66
CA SER A 91 10.07 -4.75 -10.47
C SER A 91 10.94 -5.60 -9.54
N SER A 92 10.83 -5.29 -8.25
CA SER A 92 11.46 -6.06 -7.18
C SER A 92 10.39 -6.64 -6.25
N ALA A 93 10.65 -7.84 -5.73
CA ALA A 93 9.92 -8.46 -4.64
C ALA A 93 10.88 -8.60 -3.46
N ASP A 94 11.48 -7.48 -3.06
CA ASP A 94 12.40 -7.44 -1.94
C ASP A 94 11.73 -8.01 -0.70
N SER A 95 12.53 -8.54 0.23
CA SER A 95 12.05 -9.00 1.52
C SER A 95 12.98 -8.49 2.61
N ILE A 96 12.41 -8.31 3.79
CA ILE A 96 13.15 -7.84 4.95
C ILE A 96 12.84 -8.72 6.14
N GLN A 97 13.89 -9.14 6.82
CA GLN A 97 13.84 -9.94 8.02
C GLN A 97 14.58 -9.22 9.14
N PHE A 98 13.98 -9.18 10.32
CA PHE A 98 14.60 -8.61 11.50
C PHE A 98 14.06 -9.24 12.78
N VAL A 99 14.69 -8.95 13.92
CA VAL A 99 14.15 -9.35 15.23
C VAL A 99 13.49 -8.18 15.91
N ALA A 100 12.26 -8.40 16.37
CA ALA A 100 11.50 -7.43 17.15
C ALA A 100 10.67 -8.13 18.23
N PRO A 101 10.33 -7.42 19.31
CA PRO A 101 9.34 -7.90 20.27
C PRO A 101 7.97 -7.97 19.59
N VAL A 102 7.30 -9.12 19.72
CA VAL A 102 5.95 -9.34 19.19
C VAL A 102 4.98 -9.76 20.30
N GLY A 103 3.74 -9.29 20.18
CA GLY A 103 2.65 -9.58 21.13
C GLY A 103 2.80 -8.85 22.48
N ASP A 104 1.81 -9.04 23.34
CA ASP A 104 1.68 -8.31 24.62
C ASP A 104 2.78 -8.64 25.63
N ASN A 105 3.39 -9.82 25.48
CA ASN A 105 4.47 -10.28 26.36
C ASN A 105 5.86 -9.79 25.92
N GLY A 106 5.95 -9.07 24.79
CA GLY A 106 7.23 -8.57 24.25
C GLY A 106 8.22 -9.67 23.87
N ALA A 107 7.74 -10.87 23.55
CA ALA A 107 8.60 -11.99 23.19
C ALA A 107 9.36 -11.67 21.89
N LEU A 108 10.68 -11.87 21.90
CA LEU A 108 11.49 -11.67 20.70
C LEU A 108 11.17 -12.73 19.64
N ALA A 109 10.88 -12.27 18.43
CA ALA A 109 10.60 -13.13 17.29
C ALA A 109 11.35 -12.65 16.05
N ASP A 110 11.61 -13.58 15.14
CA ASP A 110 12.03 -13.23 13.79
C ASP A 110 10.77 -12.79 13.03
N VAL A 111 10.78 -11.56 12.54
CA VAL A 111 9.75 -10.98 11.69
C VAL A 111 10.25 -10.96 10.26
N LEU A 112 9.42 -11.42 9.32
CA LEU A 112 9.68 -11.40 7.88
C LEU A 112 8.56 -10.66 7.16
N TYR A 113 8.92 -9.73 6.29
CA TYR A 113 8.01 -9.14 5.30
C TYR A 113 8.47 -9.52 3.90
N GLU A 114 7.55 -10.04 3.09
CA GLU A 114 7.84 -10.45 1.73
C GLU A 114 6.59 -10.40 0.84
N LEU A 115 6.79 -10.34 -0.47
CA LEU A 115 5.71 -10.56 -1.43
C LEU A 115 5.60 -12.05 -1.77
N ARG A 116 4.39 -12.60 -1.73
CA ARG A 116 4.11 -13.96 -2.23
C ARG A 116 3.04 -13.90 -3.31
N LEU A 117 3.17 -14.76 -4.31
CA LEU A 117 2.14 -14.92 -5.33
C LEU A 117 0.97 -15.70 -4.73
N ASP A 118 -0.19 -15.07 -4.66
CA ASP A 118 -1.45 -15.65 -4.22
C ASP A 118 -2.51 -15.42 -5.30
N ASN A 119 -3.07 -16.51 -5.83
CA ASN A 119 -4.07 -16.49 -6.90
C ASN A 119 -3.72 -15.59 -8.11
N GLY A 120 -2.44 -15.58 -8.50
CA GLY A 120 -1.95 -14.82 -9.66
C GLY A 120 -1.69 -13.33 -9.40
N ARG A 121 -1.75 -12.88 -8.15
CA ARG A 121 -1.35 -11.54 -7.73
C ARG A 121 -0.33 -11.60 -6.61
N TYR A 122 0.61 -10.67 -6.59
CA TYR A 122 1.51 -10.54 -5.46
C TYR A 122 0.79 -9.88 -4.29
N MET A 123 0.85 -10.53 -3.14
CA MET A 123 0.28 -10.07 -1.88
C MET A 123 1.41 -9.88 -0.87
N LEU A 124 1.31 -8.85 -0.03
CA LEU A 124 2.25 -8.64 1.06
C LEU A 124 1.94 -9.60 2.21
N TYR A 125 2.94 -10.36 2.66
CA TYR A 125 2.87 -11.28 3.78
C TYR A 125 3.74 -10.82 4.93
N ARG A 126 3.28 -11.15 6.14
CA ARG A 126 4.05 -11.03 7.37
C ARG A 126 4.23 -12.40 8.00
N GLY A 127 5.47 -12.83 8.13
CA GLY A 127 5.89 -14.04 8.82
C GLY A 127 6.39 -13.76 10.23
N ILE A 128 6.01 -14.61 11.19
CA ILE A 128 6.60 -14.62 12.54
C ILE A 128 7.18 -16.00 12.83
N LYS A 129 8.36 -16.03 13.45
CA LYS A 129 8.96 -17.24 14.02
C LYS A 129 9.38 -16.98 15.47
N THR A 130 8.88 -17.82 16.38
CA THR A 130 9.22 -17.80 17.81
C THR A 130 9.79 -19.16 18.24
N PRO A 131 10.85 -19.20 19.07
CA PRO A 131 11.69 -18.06 19.47
C PRO A 131 12.51 -17.52 18.29
N ALA A 132 12.99 -16.28 18.41
CA ALA A 132 13.97 -15.71 17.48
C ALA A 132 15.18 -16.64 17.37
N THR A 133 15.53 -17.04 16.14
CA THR A 133 16.53 -18.09 15.89
C THR A 133 17.41 -17.77 14.68
N ILE A 134 17.66 -16.48 14.38
CA ILE A 134 18.32 -16.03 13.14
C ILE A 134 19.47 -16.98 12.73
N ASN A 135 19.17 -17.78 11.70
CA ASN A 135 20.05 -18.82 11.18
C ASN A 135 20.93 -18.21 10.08
N GLY A 136 22.21 -18.01 10.36
CA GLY A 136 23.34 -17.92 9.40
C GLY A 136 23.19 -17.02 8.16
N PRO A 137 24.15 -17.03 7.23
CA PRO A 137 24.13 -16.18 6.02
C PRO A 137 23.09 -16.56 4.96
N ALA A 138 22.21 -17.52 5.22
CA ALA A 138 21.23 -17.96 4.25
C ALA A 138 20.09 -16.94 4.13
N PRO A 139 19.47 -16.81 2.94
CA PRO A 139 18.21 -16.09 2.79
C PRO A 139 17.15 -16.71 3.72
N PRO A 140 16.13 -15.93 4.13
CA PRO A 140 15.09 -16.41 5.03
C PRO A 140 14.46 -17.70 4.49
N ASP A 141 14.47 -18.77 5.30
CA ASP A 141 13.69 -19.97 5.00
C ASP A 141 12.21 -19.63 5.15
N ARG A 142 11.56 -19.35 4.01
CA ARG A 142 10.14 -18.93 3.93
C ARG A 142 9.19 -19.93 4.60
N ASN A 143 9.58 -21.20 4.70
CA ASN A 143 8.77 -22.27 5.29
C ASN A 143 8.89 -22.31 6.82
N ALA A 144 9.88 -21.61 7.39
CA ALA A 144 10.09 -21.55 8.83
C ALA A 144 9.20 -20.51 9.55
N TYR A 145 8.38 -19.75 8.80
CA TYR A 145 7.53 -18.69 9.34
C TYR A 145 6.06 -19.06 9.29
N ALA A 146 5.34 -18.75 10.37
CA ALA A 146 3.89 -18.64 10.33
C ALA A 146 3.54 -17.34 9.57
N ALA A 147 3.37 -17.44 8.25
CA ALA A 147 3.12 -16.31 7.37
C ALA A 147 1.63 -16.08 7.12
N SER A 148 1.18 -14.85 7.36
CA SER A 148 -0.19 -14.43 7.13
C SER A 148 -0.25 -13.31 6.08
N PRO A 149 -1.21 -13.36 5.14
CA PRO A 149 -1.41 -12.27 4.20
C PRO A 149 -1.86 -11.01 4.94
N MET A 150 -1.35 -9.86 4.53
CA MET A 150 -1.72 -8.57 5.11
C MET A 150 -2.90 -7.90 4.39
N GLY A 151 -3.50 -8.57 3.40
CA GLY A 151 -4.65 -8.07 2.65
C GLY A 151 -4.32 -6.99 1.63
N VAL A 152 -3.04 -6.75 1.33
CA VAL A 152 -2.59 -5.72 0.38
C VAL A 152 -2.00 -6.38 -0.85
N ALA A 153 -2.59 -6.08 -2.01
CA ALA A 153 -2.05 -6.46 -3.32
C ALA A 153 -0.99 -5.46 -3.76
N VAL A 154 0.18 -5.96 -4.15
CA VAL A 154 1.36 -5.16 -4.43
C VAL A 154 2.01 -5.70 -5.70
N ASP A 155 2.25 -4.86 -6.71
CA ASP A 155 2.99 -5.26 -7.92
C ASP A 155 4.48 -5.45 -7.63
N SER A 156 5.06 -4.57 -6.82
CA SER A 156 6.48 -4.63 -6.44
C SER A 156 6.73 -4.01 -5.07
N MET A 157 7.66 -4.60 -4.32
CA MET A 157 8.20 -4.06 -3.07
C MET A 157 9.70 -3.82 -3.27
N ARG A 158 10.13 -2.59 -3.03
CA ARG A 158 11.54 -2.20 -3.07
C ARG A 158 11.96 -1.67 -1.72
N ILE A 159 13.13 -2.11 -1.26
CA ILE A 159 13.67 -1.71 0.04
C ILE A 159 15.04 -1.05 -0.17
N LEU A 160 15.14 0.18 0.30
CA LEU A 160 16.36 0.97 0.34
C LEU A 160 16.73 1.23 1.79
N TYR A 161 17.98 1.61 2.04
CA TYR A 161 18.44 1.99 3.38
C TYR A 161 19.44 3.14 3.30
N ILE A 162 19.53 3.91 4.38
CA ILE A 162 20.59 4.90 4.58
C ILE A 162 21.58 4.28 5.56
N ASP A 163 22.80 4.01 5.09
CA ASP A 163 23.83 3.38 5.91
C ASP A 163 24.33 4.33 7.00
N ASP A 164 24.74 3.81 8.15
CA ASP A 164 25.21 4.66 9.25
C ASP A 164 26.51 5.40 8.93
N ASP A 165 27.33 4.81 8.06
CA ASP A 165 28.60 5.41 7.65
C ASP A 165 28.44 6.45 6.53
N THR A 166 27.22 6.65 6.00
CA THR A 166 26.98 7.68 4.97
C THR A 166 26.71 9.05 5.60
N THR A 167 27.50 10.05 5.24
CA THR A 167 27.30 11.45 5.68
C THR A 167 26.16 12.14 4.93
N ASP A 168 25.91 11.73 3.69
CA ASP A 168 25.08 12.50 2.76
C ASP A 168 23.62 12.04 2.75
N GLY A 169 23.26 11.07 3.59
CA GLY A 169 21.89 10.56 3.71
C GLY A 169 21.32 9.94 2.43
N THR A 170 22.19 9.53 1.49
CA THR A 170 21.75 9.01 0.19
C THR A 170 21.19 7.60 0.36
N PRO A 171 19.94 7.32 -0.08
CA PRO A 171 19.39 5.98 -0.07
C PRO A 171 20.18 5.04 -0.97
N VAL A 172 20.56 3.88 -0.43
CA VAL A 172 21.30 2.85 -1.13
C VAL A 172 20.41 1.62 -1.29
N ALA A 173 20.38 1.07 -2.50
CA ALA A 173 19.77 -0.24 -2.74
C ALA A 173 20.76 -1.35 -2.33
N PRO A 174 20.30 -2.51 -1.85
CA PRO A 174 21.21 -3.65 -1.62
C PRO A 174 21.96 -3.98 -2.92
N ALA A 175 23.30 -3.98 -2.83
CA ALA A 175 24.22 -4.13 -3.96
C ALA A 175 24.35 -5.59 -4.46
N ALA A 176 23.90 -6.56 -3.65
CA ALA A 176 23.83 -7.99 -3.96
C ALA A 176 22.40 -8.50 -3.78
N ALA A 177 22.14 -9.76 -4.18
CA ALA A 177 20.85 -10.44 -3.94
C ALA A 177 20.45 -10.45 -2.44
N TYR A 178 21.40 -10.21 -1.54
CA TYR A 178 21.12 -9.99 -0.12
C TYR A 178 22.13 -9.01 0.50
N ARG A 179 21.68 -8.26 1.51
CA ARG A 179 22.49 -7.45 2.42
C ARG A 179 22.11 -7.89 3.83
N GLU A 180 23.10 -8.34 4.60
CA GLU A 180 22.94 -8.75 5.98
C GLU A 180 23.76 -7.82 6.87
N TRP A 181 23.13 -7.28 7.90
CA TRP A 181 23.82 -6.61 8.99
C TRP A 181 23.96 -7.62 10.11
N ARG A 182 25.14 -8.22 10.16
CA ARG A 182 25.55 -9.19 11.15
C ARG A 182 26.87 -8.78 11.75
N ASP A 183 27.09 -9.26 12.95
CA ASP A 183 28.37 -9.17 13.59
C ASP A 183 29.20 -10.41 13.25
N ALA A 184 30.19 -10.28 12.37
CA ALA A 184 31.13 -11.38 12.10
C ALA A 184 32.54 -11.12 12.62
N ASN A 185 32.83 -9.89 13.07
CA ASN A 185 34.18 -9.43 13.36
C ASN A 185 34.25 -8.26 14.36
N LEU A 186 33.14 -7.81 14.98
CA LEU A 186 33.28 -6.80 16.00
C LEU A 186 33.96 -7.40 17.25
N ALA A 187 34.85 -6.60 17.85
CA ALA A 187 35.47 -6.96 19.11
C ALA A 187 34.41 -7.07 20.21
N ASP A 188 34.66 -7.93 21.20
CA ASP A 188 33.80 -8.14 22.37
C ASP A 188 33.26 -6.79 22.91
N GLY A 189 31.95 -6.62 22.89
CA GLY A 189 31.26 -5.44 23.42
C GLY A 189 30.95 -4.29 22.44
N GLN A 190 31.21 -4.42 21.14
CA GLN A 190 30.68 -3.46 20.17
C GLN A 190 29.33 -3.91 19.59
N VAL A 191 28.39 -2.96 19.51
CA VAL A 191 27.07 -3.20 18.92
C VAL A 191 27.18 -3.03 17.40
N PRO A 192 26.75 -4.00 16.60
CA PRO A 192 26.78 -3.87 15.14
C PRO A 192 25.87 -2.71 14.69
N ARG A 193 26.37 -1.91 13.75
CA ARG A 193 25.71 -0.69 13.30
C ARG A 193 24.55 -0.99 12.35
N LEU A 194 23.35 -0.65 12.80
CA LEU A 194 22.14 -0.66 12.02
C LEU A 194 22.14 0.49 10.98
N PRO A 195 21.51 0.33 9.80
CA PRO A 195 21.33 1.46 8.90
C PRO A 195 20.47 2.51 9.58
N ARG A 196 20.79 3.80 9.47
CA ARG A 196 20.06 4.90 10.13
C ARG A 196 18.56 4.91 9.83
N SER A 197 18.21 4.58 8.60
CA SER A 197 16.83 4.45 8.17
C SER A 197 16.66 3.38 7.10
N ILE A 198 15.45 2.87 7.03
CA ILE A 198 14.99 1.92 6.03
C ILE A 198 13.84 2.59 5.29
N ILE A 199 13.90 2.58 3.97
CA ILE A 199 12.90 3.16 3.09
C ILE A 199 12.22 2.01 2.35
N ILE A 200 10.91 1.90 2.50
CA ILE A 200 10.11 0.85 1.86
C ILE A 200 9.21 1.52 0.84
N GLU A 201 9.33 1.06 -0.40
CA GLU A 201 8.54 1.47 -1.54
C GLU A 201 7.61 0.33 -1.94
N LEU A 202 6.30 0.53 -1.78
CA LEU A 202 5.27 -0.39 -2.25
C LEU A 202 4.60 0.20 -3.48
N ARG A 203 4.66 -0.53 -4.59
CA ARG A 203 3.84 -0.26 -5.76
C ARG A 203 2.59 -1.11 -5.67
N LEU A 204 1.45 -0.49 -5.40
CA LEU A 204 0.18 -1.16 -5.25
C LEU A 204 -0.41 -1.53 -6.61
N ALA A 205 -0.98 -2.72 -6.69
CA ALA A 205 -1.61 -3.24 -7.90
C ALA A 205 -3.11 -2.88 -7.91
N ASP A 206 -3.53 -1.99 -8.80
CA ASP A 206 -4.95 -1.83 -9.16
C ASP A 206 -5.15 -2.03 -10.68
N ALA A 207 -6.35 -2.46 -11.08
CA ALA A 207 -6.74 -2.65 -12.46
C ALA A 207 -6.67 -1.36 -13.32
N LYS A 208 -6.40 -0.20 -12.70
CA LYS A 208 -6.42 1.13 -13.34
C LYS A 208 -5.07 1.85 -13.31
N GLY A 209 -4.07 1.30 -12.63
CA GLY A 209 -2.75 1.90 -12.49
C GLY A 209 -2.02 1.46 -11.23
N SER A 210 -0.82 2.00 -11.03
CA SER A 210 0.02 1.67 -9.89
C SER A 210 0.19 2.88 -8.97
N VAL A 211 -0.06 2.71 -7.67
CA VAL A 211 0.20 3.74 -6.65
C VAL A 211 1.52 3.42 -5.95
N LEU A 212 2.44 4.37 -5.89
CA LEU A 212 3.68 4.24 -5.13
C LEU A 212 3.49 4.82 -3.73
N LEU A 213 3.64 3.99 -2.71
CA LEU A 213 3.72 4.41 -1.31
C LEU A 213 5.15 4.23 -0.83
N THR A 214 5.71 5.30 -0.27
CA THR A 214 7.05 5.30 0.31
C THR A 214 6.95 5.66 1.78
N ILE A 215 7.51 4.83 2.65
CA ILE A 215 7.67 5.15 4.08
C ILE A 215 9.14 5.05 4.46
N THR A 216 9.58 5.94 5.36
CA THR A 216 10.91 5.91 5.95
C THR A 216 10.77 5.57 7.43
N CYS A 217 11.34 4.45 7.84
CA CYS A 217 11.39 4.01 9.22
C CYS A 217 12.80 4.28 9.77
N GLY A 218 12.90 5.02 10.86
CA GLY A 218 14.17 5.15 11.59
C GLY A 218 14.47 3.88 12.39
N THR A 219 15.73 3.47 12.43
CA THR A 219 16.17 2.30 13.24
C THR A 219 16.71 2.72 14.61
N TYR A 220 16.89 4.02 14.85
CA TYR A 220 17.40 4.59 16.10
C TYR A 220 16.26 5.17 16.95
N LEU A 221 15.61 4.33 17.78
CA LEU A 221 14.79 4.79 18.91
C LEU A 221 14.97 3.89 20.16
N GLY A 222 16.18 3.36 20.36
CA GLY A 222 16.49 2.44 21.47
C GLY A 222 17.68 2.84 22.36
N GLY A 223 18.09 4.11 22.36
CA GLY A 223 19.24 4.59 23.11
C GLY A 223 18.96 5.88 23.88
N SER A 224 18.01 5.86 24.82
CA SER A 224 18.00 6.86 25.90
C SER A 224 19.12 6.52 26.88
N GLY A 225 20.35 6.82 26.47
CA GLY A 225 21.52 6.91 27.35
C GLY A 225 21.88 8.38 27.55
N ILE A 226 21.10 9.06 28.40
CA ILE A 226 21.56 10.15 29.26
C ILE A 226 21.19 9.76 30.68
#